data_AF-A0A3C1SDM3-F1
#
_entry.id   AF-A0A3C1SDM3-F1
#
_cell.length_a   1.000
_cell.length_b   1.000
_cell.length_c   1.000
_cell.angle_alpha   90.00
_cell.angle_beta   90.00
_cell.angle_gamma   90.00
#
_symmetry.space_group_name_H-M   'P 1'
#
loop_
_entity.id
_entity.type
_entity.pdbx_description
1 polymer ?
#
loop_
_entity_poly.entity_id
_entity_poly.type
_entity_poly.pdbx_seq_one_letter_code
_entity_poly.pdbx_strand_id
1 'polypeptide(L)'
;METSRRHFLKIAGISALGIGVSSPLIEAIASPDSDHAPAAAKIVTGDNALHAKQWAMVIDTRKFDSADALTPIIEACHKIHNVPDLAEVQKRHEIKWIWKEEYNHIFSDQEIRFPSDHLKKVPLLVLC
;
A
#
# COMPACT_ATOMS: atom_id res chain seq x y z
N MET A 1 41.60 35.32 -9.30
CA MET A 1 40.80 34.11 -9.57
C MET A 1 41.24 32.86 -8.78
N GLU A 2 42.40 32.84 -8.10
CA GLU A 2 42.87 31.68 -7.31
C GLU A 2 42.14 31.49 -5.96
N THR A 3 41.60 32.55 -5.37
CA THR A 3 40.95 32.52 -4.04
C THR A 3 39.60 31.79 -4.06
N SER A 4 38.87 31.83 -5.18
CA SER A 4 37.55 31.21 -5.33
C SER A 4 37.62 29.68 -5.35
N ARG A 5 38.57 29.10 -6.10
CA ARG A 5 38.75 27.64 -6.21
C ARG A 5 39.22 27.02 -4.90
N ARG A 6 40.18 27.64 -4.23
CA ARG A 6 40.70 27.15 -2.94
C ARG A 6 39.64 27.26 -1.83
N HIS A 7 38.81 28.30 -1.86
CA HIS A 7 37.72 28.46 -0.90
C HIS A 7 36.61 27.42 -1.13
N PHE A 8 36.23 27.19 -2.40
CA PHE A 8 35.29 26.14 -2.77
C PHE A 8 35.78 24.74 -2.36
N LEU A 9 37.04 24.40 -2.64
CA LEU A 9 37.61 23.10 -2.25
C LEU A 9 37.69 22.89 -0.73
N LYS A 10 37.93 23.96 0.04
CA LYS A 10 37.89 23.90 1.51
C LYS A 10 36.48 23.64 2.04
N ILE A 11 35.48 24.31 1.48
CA ILE A 11 34.08 24.11 1.86
C ILE A 11 33.63 22.69 1.47
N ALA A 12 33.87 22.28 0.23
CA ALA A 12 33.50 20.95 -0.27
C ALA A 12 34.18 19.82 0.54
N GLY A 13 35.45 19.98 0.90
CA GLY A 13 36.18 19.01 1.73
C GLY A 13 35.63 18.88 3.15
N ILE A 14 35.26 19.99 3.80
CA ILE A 14 34.67 19.97 5.15
C ILE A 14 33.25 19.38 5.10
N SER A 15 32.46 19.68 4.07
CA SER A 15 31.12 19.11 3.88
C SER A 15 31.16 17.59 3.63
N ALA A 16 32.15 17.08 2.91
CA ALA A 16 32.31 15.65 2.65
C ALA A 16 32.63 14.85 3.93
N LEU A 17 33.41 15.43 4.86
CA LEU A 17 33.69 14.82 6.16
C LEU A 17 32.42 14.69 7.01
N GLY A 18 31.52 15.67 6.98
CA GLY A 18 30.25 15.62 7.73
C GLY A 18 29.32 14.48 7.32
N ILE A 19 29.38 14.03 6.06
CA ILE A 19 28.59 12.88 5.57
C ILE A 19 29.25 11.56 5.96
N GLY A 20 30.59 11.51 6.01
CA GLY A 20 31.36 10.29 6.32
C GLY A 20 31.36 9.86 7.79
N VAL A 21 31.05 10.76 8.74
CA VAL A 21 31.00 10.41 10.19
C VAL A 21 29.61 9.94 10.66
N SER A 22 28.63 9.85 9.76
CA SER A 22 27.25 9.47 10.11
C SER A 22 27.08 7.99 10.43
N SER A 23 28.01 7.12 9.99
CA SER A 23 27.87 5.66 10.18
C SER A 23 27.88 5.19 11.64
N PRO A 24 28.86 5.53 12.51
CA PRO A 24 28.86 5.01 13.88
C PRO A 24 27.75 5.60 14.76
N LEU A 25 27.26 6.81 14.45
CA LEU A 25 26.15 7.41 15.19
C LEU A 25 24.80 6.79 14.79
N ILE A 26 24.59 6.49 13.50
CA ILE A 26 23.40 5.78 13.03
C ILE A 26 23.37 4.35 13.58
N GLU A 27 24.53 3.68 13.66
CA GLU A 27 24.67 2.32 14.18
C GLU A 27 24.49 2.25 15.71
N ALA A 28 24.91 3.28 16.45
CA ALA A 28 24.65 3.41 17.88
C ALA A 28 23.18 3.72 18.21
N ILE A 29 22.47 4.43 17.34
CA ILE A 29 21.02 4.67 17.46
C ILE A 29 20.21 3.43 17.01
N ALA A 30 20.75 2.66 16.07
CA ALA A 30 20.15 1.40 15.59
C ALA A 30 20.53 0.18 16.44
N SER A 31 21.35 0.35 17.49
CA SER A 31 21.72 -0.72 18.41
C SER A 31 20.48 -1.17 19.20
N PRO A 32 20.07 -2.44 19.13
CA PRO A 32 18.83 -2.93 19.71
C PRO A 32 18.86 -3.08 21.25
N ASP A 33 19.96 -2.72 21.91
CA ASP A 33 20.17 -2.85 23.36
C ASP A 33 19.51 -1.74 24.20
N SER A 34 18.47 -1.09 23.68
CA SER A 34 17.61 -0.27 24.53
C SER A 34 16.48 -1.13 25.07
N ASP A 35 16.36 -1.22 26.40
CA ASP A 35 15.20 -1.73 27.15
C ASP A 35 13.87 -1.00 26.82
N HIS A 36 13.87 -0.14 25.80
CA HIS A 36 12.79 0.69 25.29
C HIS A 36 12.54 0.48 23.79
N ALA A 37 13.25 -0.44 23.14
CA ALA A 37 12.83 -0.92 21.82
C ALA A 37 11.41 -1.49 22.00
N PRO A 38 10.40 -1.04 21.23
CA PRO A 38 9.08 -1.65 21.29
C PRO A 38 9.29 -3.13 21.04
N ALA A 39 8.92 -3.97 22.02
CA ALA A 39 9.12 -5.41 21.98
C ALA A 39 8.74 -5.87 20.58
N ALA A 40 9.74 -6.32 19.80
CA ALA A 40 9.54 -6.67 18.40
C ALA A 40 8.35 -7.63 18.37
N ALA A 41 7.26 -7.20 17.74
CA ALA A 41 6.01 -7.92 17.79
C ALA A 41 6.31 -9.36 17.36
N LYS A 42 6.17 -10.31 18.29
CA LYS A 42 6.45 -11.71 17.99
C LYS A 42 5.37 -12.15 17.02
N ILE A 43 5.73 -12.30 15.74
CA ILE A 43 4.82 -12.81 14.72
C ILE A 43 4.61 -14.28 15.05
N VAL A 44 3.51 -14.58 15.72
CA VAL A 44 3.11 -15.95 16.05
C VAL A 44 2.22 -16.45 14.92
N THR A 45 2.62 -17.54 14.30
CA THR A 45 1.76 -18.26 13.35
C THR A 45 0.78 -19.10 14.17
N GLY A 46 -0.52 -18.98 13.87
CA GLY A 46 -1.54 -19.79 14.55
C GLY A 46 -1.43 -21.26 14.16
N ASP A 47 -1.90 -22.16 15.03
CA ASP A 47 -1.79 -23.62 14.86
C ASP A 47 -2.44 -24.13 13.56
N ASN A 48 -3.43 -23.41 13.04
CA ASN A 48 -4.15 -23.71 11.79
C ASN A 48 -3.79 -22.76 10.64
N ALA A 49 -2.63 -22.11 10.70
CA ALA A 49 -2.20 -21.21 9.64
C ALA A 49 -2.04 -21.98 8.32
N LEU A 50 -2.63 -21.47 7.25
CA LEU A 50 -2.47 -22.05 5.92
C LEU A 50 -1.07 -21.71 5.37
N HIS A 51 -0.43 -22.70 4.73
CA HIS A 51 0.88 -22.53 4.11
C HIS A 51 0.76 -22.56 2.59
N ALA A 52 1.23 -21.51 1.92
CA ALA A 52 1.34 -21.46 0.46
C ALA A 52 2.58 -20.66 0.05
N LYS A 53 3.17 -21.00 -1.10
CA LYS A 53 4.24 -20.20 -1.71
C LYS A 53 3.71 -18.94 -2.39
N GLN A 54 2.47 -19.00 -2.89
CA GLN A 54 1.81 -17.91 -3.60
C GLN A 54 0.31 -18.00 -3.34
N TRP A 55 -0.27 -16.89 -2.88
CA TRP A 55 -1.70 -16.75 -2.67
C TRP A 55 -2.35 -16.09 -3.89
N ALA A 56 -3.52 -16.56 -4.26
CA ALA A 56 -4.31 -15.99 -5.35
C ALA A 56 -5.80 -16.00 -4.98
N MET A 57 -6.54 -15.05 -5.53
CA MET A 57 -7.98 -14.94 -5.40
C MET A 57 -8.58 -14.82 -6.79
N VAL A 58 -9.67 -15.55 -7.03
CA VAL A 58 -10.42 -15.49 -8.29
C VAL A 58 -11.86 -15.08 -7.98
N ILE A 59 -12.32 -14.03 -8.65
CA ILE A 59 -13.70 -13.54 -8.55
C ILE A 59 -14.40 -13.88 -9.87
N ASP A 60 -15.42 -14.75 -9.81
CA ASP A 60 -16.23 -15.08 -10.97
C ASP A 60 -17.31 -14.00 -11.17
N THR A 61 -17.01 -13.02 -12.02
CA THR A 61 -17.85 -11.84 -12.27
C THR A 61 -19.23 -12.19 -12.84
N ARG A 62 -19.37 -13.36 -13.47
CA ARG A 62 -20.63 -13.84 -14.07
C ARG A 62 -21.69 -14.21 -13.02
N LYS A 63 -21.29 -14.32 -11.74
CA LYS A 63 -22.20 -14.63 -10.63
C LYS A 63 -22.83 -13.39 -10.00
N PHE A 64 -22.51 -12.20 -10.52
CA PHE A 64 -23.01 -10.93 -10.00
C PHE A 64 -23.87 -10.24 -11.05
N ASP A 65 -25.15 -10.06 -10.73
CA ASP A 65 -26.11 -9.43 -11.63
C ASP A 65 -26.27 -7.92 -11.37
N SER A 66 -25.76 -7.41 -10.24
CA SER A 66 -25.89 -6.00 -9.86
C SER A 66 -24.73 -5.51 -8.99
N ALA A 67 -24.60 -4.18 -8.92
CA ALA A 67 -23.67 -3.51 -8.03
C ALA A 67 -23.90 -3.80 -6.55
N ASP A 68 -25.16 -4.01 -6.18
CA ASP A 68 -25.56 -4.22 -4.79
C ASP A 68 -25.13 -5.59 -4.29
N ALA A 69 -24.94 -6.56 -5.20
CA ALA A 69 -24.40 -7.88 -4.86
C ALA A 69 -22.95 -7.83 -4.34
N LEU A 70 -22.21 -6.76 -4.62
CA LEU A 70 -20.84 -6.57 -4.12
C LEU A 70 -20.78 -5.90 -2.74
N THR A 71 -21.84 -5.18 -2.35
CA THR A 71 -21.89 -4.45 -1.08
C THR A 71 -21.64 -5.34 0.15
N PRO A 72 -22.27 -6.53 0.29
CA PRO A 72 -22.03 -7.40 1.43
C PRO A 72 -20.57 -7.89 1.54
N ILE A 73 -19.87 -8.01 0.40
CA ILE A 73 -18.46 -8.42 0.36
C ILE A 73 -17.57 -7.29 0.89
N ILE A 74 -17.84 -6.05 0.48
CA ILE A 74 -17.14 -4.85 0.96
C ILE A 74 -17.35 -4.67 2.46
N GLU A 75 -18.60 -4.78 2.92
CA GLU A 75 -18.94 -4.71 4.35
C GLU A 75 -18.24 -5.79 5.18
N ALA A 76 -18.18 -7.03 4.67
CA ALA A 76 -17.46 -8.11 5.33
C ALA A 76 -15.97 -7.80 5.46
N CYS A 77 -15.33 -7.29 4.40
CA CYS A 77 -13.94 -6.86 4.45
C CYS A 77 -13.72 -5.79 5.51
N HIS A 78 -14.55 -4.75 5.51
CA HIS A 78 -14.43 -3.63 6.45
C HIS A 78 -14.63 -4.08 7.90
N LYS A 79 -15.61 -4.97 8.14
CA LYS A 79 -15.88 -5.54 9.47
C LYS A 79 -14.74 -6.42 9.98
N ILE A 80 -14.18 -7.30 9.14
CA ILE A 80 -13.10 -8.22 9.55
C ILE A 80 -11.80 -7.45 9.81
N HIS A 81 -11.55 -6.40 9.04
CA HIS A 81 -10.29 -5.65 9.09
C HIS A 81 -10.37 -4.32 9.85
N ASN A 82 -11.49 -4.06 10.52
CA ASN A 82 -11.73 -2.83 11.29
C ASN A 82 -11.49 -1.55 10.47
N VAL A 83 -11.93 -1.55 9.20
CA VAL A 83 -11.82 -0.37 8.33
C VAL A 83 -12.87 0.65 8.80
N PRO A 84 -12.47 1.89 9.16
CA PRO A 84 -13.41 2.89 9.63
C PRO A 84 -14.25 3.45 8.49
N ASP A 85 -15.54 3.65 8.74
CA ASP A 85 -16.39 4.40 7.82
C ASP A 85 -16.29 5.90 8.10
N LEU A 86 -15.66 6.62 7.17
CA LEU A 86 -15.47 8.06 7.23
C LEU A 86 -16.27 8.79 6.15
N ALA A 87 -17.12 8.09 5.39
CA ALA A 87 -17.81 8.65 4.24
C ALA A 87 -18.74 9.80 4.62
N GLU A 88 -19.40 9.71 5.78
CA GLU A 88 -20.34 10.73 6.28
C GLU A 88 -19.65 11.95 6.90
N VAL A 89 -18.48 11.75 7.51
CA VAL A 89 -17.77 12.82 8.27
C VAL A 89 -16.77 13.55 7.38
N GLN A 90 -16.03 12.83 6.53
CA GLN A 90 -14.96 13.42 5.74
C GLN A 90 -14.68 12.63 4.45
N LYS A 91 -15.55 12.83 3.45
CA LYS A 91 -15.51 12.14 2.15
C LYS A 91 -14.13 12.15 1.45
N ARG A 92 -13.31 13.19 1.64
CA ARG A 92 -11.96 13.28 1.04
C ARG A 92 -10.93 12.34 1.69
N HIS A 93 -11.23 11.80 2.87
CA HIS A 93 -10.39 10.89 3.63
C HIS A 93 -11.05 9.51 3.78
N GLU A 94 -11.93 9.15 2.84
CA GLU A 94 -12.54 7.84 2.80
C GLU A 94 -11.45 6.75 2.66
N ILE A 95 -11.50 5.73 3.51
CA ILE A 95 -10.57 4.60 3.49
C ILE A 95 -11.29 3.40 2.87
N LYS A 96 -10.75 2.88 1.77
CA LYS A 96 -11.27 1.69 1.07
C LYS A 96 -10.17 0.67 0.91
N TRP A 97 -10.48 -0.58 1.26
CA TRP A 97 -9.60 -1.71 0.94
C TRP A 97 -10.02 -2.36 -0.36
N ILE A 98 -11.33 -2.57 -0.51
CA ILE A 98 -11.97 -3.04 -1.74
C ILE A 98 -13.16 -2.16 -2.08
N TRP A 99 -13.41 -1.95 -3.37
CA TRP A 99 -14.55 -1.17 -3.85
C TRP A 99 -15.03 -1.62 -5.22
N LYS A 100 -16.22 -1.14 -5.60
CA LYS A 100 -16.82 -1.38 -6.91
C LYS A 100 -16.35 -0.32 -7.91
N GLU A 101 -15.97 -0.76 -9.10
CA GLU A 101 -15.47 0.11 -10.16
C GLU A 101 -15.96 -0.37 -11.53
N GLU A 102 -16.07 0.56 -12.49
CA GLU A 102 -16.47 0.24 -13.86
C GLU A 102 -15.30 -0.30 -14.69
N TYR A 103 -15.60 -1.22 -15.61
CA TYR A 103 -14.58 -1.87 -16.46
C TYR A 103 -13.64 -0.85 -17.13
N ASN A 104 -14.19 0.22 -17.70
CA ASN A 104 -13.41 1.23 -18.44
C ASN A 104 -12.50 2.08 -17.53
N HIS A 105 -12.81 2.21 -16.24
CA HIS A 105 -11.95 2.93 -15.30
C HIS A 105 -10.75 2.09 -14.89
N ILE A 106 -10.92 0.77 -14.81
CA ILE A 106 -9.85 -0.16 -14.41
C ILE A 106 -8.93 -0.46 -15.59
N PHE A 107 -9.52 -0.77 -16.74
CA PHE A 107 -8.82 -1.23 -17.94
C PHE A 107 -8.82 -0.16 -19.02
N SER A 108 -8.35 1.04 -18.67
CA SER A 108 -8.38 2.21 -19.56
C SER A 108 -7.50 2.06 -20.81
N ASP A 109 -6.50 1.18 -20.75
CA ASP A 109 -5.58 0.86 -21.85
C ASP A 109 -6.02 -0.34 -22.68
N GLN A 110 -7.03 -1.11 -22.23
CA GLN A 110 -7.52 -2.28 -22.93
C GLN A 110 -8.79 -1.99 -23.72
N GLU A 111 -8.61 -1.74 -25.00
CA GLU A 111 -9.74 -1.73 -25.93
C GLU A 111 -10.15 -3.17 -26.27
N ILE A 112 -11.11 -3.73 -25.52
CA ILE A 112 -11.82 -4.91 -26.00
C ILE A 112 -12.62 -4.49 -27.23
N ARG A 113 -12.22 -4.94 -28.42
CA ARG A 113 -12.89 -4.61 -29.70
C ARG A 113 -14.40 -4.92 -29.68
N PHE A 114 -14.80 -5.98 -28.96
CA PHE A 114 -16.20 -6.37 -28.79
C PHE A 114 -16.46 -6.81 -27.34
N PRO A 115 -16.65 -5.87 -26.39
CA PRO A 115 -16.96 -6.25 -25.02
C PRO A 115 -18.40 -6.76 -24.96
N SER A 116 -18.62 -7.85 -24.23
CA SER A 116 -19.98 -8.30 -23.93
C SER A 116 -20.75 -7.17 -23.23
N ASP A 117 -22.03 -7.01 -23.52
CA ASP A 117 -22.84 -5.96 -22.91
C ASP A 117 -23.01 -6.14 -21.39
N HIS A 118 -22.81 -7.36 -20.90
CA HIS A 118 -22.75 -7.66 -19.47
C HIS A 118 -21.53 -7.01 -18.81
N LEU A 119 -20.32 -7.21 -19.36
CA LEU A 119 -19.08 -6.61 -18.81
C LEU A 119 -19.10 -5.08 -18.79
N LYS A 120 -19.82 -4.43 -19.71
CA LYS A 120 -19.97 -2.97 -19.72
C LYS A 120 -20.84 -2.44 -18.56
N LYS A 121 -21.69 -3.29 -17.98
CA LYS A 121 -22.72 -2.90 -17.01
C LYS A 121 -22.46 -3.44 -15.61
N VAL A 122 -21.66 -4.49 -15.50
CA VAL A 122 -21.38 -5.15 -14.23
C VAL A 122 -20.21 -4.45 -13.58
N PRO A 123 -20.38 -3.94 -12.35
CA PRO A 123 -19.26 -3.39 -11.61
C PRO A 123 -18.30 -4.51 -11.21
N LEU A 124 -17.02 -4.20 -11.23
CA LEU A 124 -15.94 -5.09 -10.86
C LEU A 124 -15.46 -4.72 -9.45
N LEU A 125 -15.10 -5.73 -8.68
CA LEU A 125 -14.49 -5.54 -7.37
C LEU A 125 -12.97 -5.38 -7.56
N VAL A 126 -12.43 -4.27 -7.08
CA VAL A 126 -11.00 -3.97 -7.12
C VAL A 126 -10.43 -3.85 -5.70
N LEU A 127 -9.11 -3.97 -5.57
CA LEU A 127 -8.37 -3.91 -4.32
C LEU A 127 -7.21 -2.91 -4.42
N CYS A 128 -6.85 -2.29 -3.30
CA CYS A 128 -5.68 -1.39 -3.15
C CYS A 128 -4.42 -2.18 -2.79
#